data_AF-A0A937FZN7-F1
#
_entry.id   AF-A0A937FZN7-F1
#
_cell.length_a   1.000
_cell.length_b   1.000
_cell.length_c   1.000
_cell.angle_alpha   90.00
_cell.angle_beta   90.00
_cell.angle_gamma   90.00
#
_symmetry.space_group_name_H-M   'P 1'
#
loop_
_entity.id
_entity.type
_entity.pdbx_description
1 polymer ?
#
loop_
_entity_poly.entity_id
_entity_poly.type
_entity_poly.pdbx_seq_one_letter_code
_entity_poly.pdbx_strand_id
1 'polypeptide(L)'
;MTKVKALLILLGIVTLSVNALAQVPATMKLESSEAISGEQKFPIESTIEISGGNIVWTQFSQSGSSQEVRFVVSEVSGDWDQSTNQGVLTYAVEIDGSTKEVIIDSTADLTEVKIDPDNQYAIRVVVHTISYN
;
A
#
# COMPACT_ATOMS: atom_id res chain seq x y z
N MET A 1 30.10 64.22 -0.39
CA MET A 1 30.29 63.11 -1.37
C MET A 1 29.34 61.99 -1.00
N THR A 2 28.37 61.76 -1.88
CA THR A 2 27.27 60.81 -1.76
C THR A 2 27.73 59.40 -2.14
N LYS A 3 27.41 58.38 -1.33
CA LYS A 3 27.24 57.00 -1.82
C LYS A 3 25.99 56.40 -1.14
N VAL A 4 24.98 56.16 -1.97
CA VAL A 4 23.79 55.32 -1.70
C VAL A 4 24.12 53.88 -2.08
N LYS A 5 23.37 52.91 -1.50
CA LYS A 5 23.12 51.50 -1.89
C LYS A 5 23.63 50.52 -0.82
N ALA A 6 22.90 49.50 -0.37
CA ALA A 6 21.56 49.03 -0.68
C ALA A 6 21.03 48.22 0.52
N LEU A 7 19.73 48.33 0.77
CA LEU A 7 18.93 47.45 1.62
C LEU A 7 18.99 46.02 1.03
N LEU A 8 19.56 45.06 1.77
CA LEU A 8 19.39 43.64 1.47
C LEU A 8 18.37 43.06 2.45
N ILE A 9 17.15 42.87 1.94
CA ILE A 9 16.08 42.09 2.56
C ILE A 9 16.56 40.64 2.54
N LEU A 10 16.88 40.07 3.70
CA LEU A 10 17.12 38.64 3.80
C LEU A 10 15.77 37.94 3.82
N LEU A 11 15.42 37.40 2.66
CA LEU A 11 14.23 36.62 2.38
C LEU A 11 14.19 35.40 3.30
N GLY A 12 13.12 35.27 4.09
CA GLY A 12 12.90 34.12 4.97
C GLY A 12 12.71 32.85 4.14
N ILE A 13 13.59 31.87 4.34
CA ILE A 13 13.33 30.49 3.91
C ILE A 13 12.43 29.90 4.99
N VAL A 14 11.12 30.05 4.79
CA VAL A 14 10.13 29.17 5.43
C VAL A 14 10.28 27.83 4.72
N THR A 15 10.96 26.88 5.36
CA THR A 15 10.85 25.48 4.95
C THR A 15 9.43 25.04 5.27
N LEU A 16 8.52 25.19 4.29
CA LEU A 16 7.30 24.39 4.25
C LEU A 16 7.76 22.95 4.15
N SER A 17 7.79 22.24 5.29
CA SER A 17 7.69 20.79 5.29
C SER A 17 6.33 20.47 4.71
N VAL A 18 6.27 20.37 3.38
CA VAL A 18 5.16 19.71 2.69
C VAL A 18 5.25 18.29 3.21
N ASN A 19 4.39 17.94 4.16
CA ASN A 19 4.11 16.54 4.42
C ASN A 19 3.70 15.99 3.06
N ALA A 20 4.61 15.25 2.42
CA ALA A 20 4.31 14.55 1.20
C ALA A 20 3.17 13.60 1.59
N LEU A 21 1.94 14.01 1.29
CA LEU A 21 0.81 13.12 1.33
C LEU A 21 1.23 11.99 0.40
N ALA A 22 1.36 10.78 0.95
CA ALA A 22 1.70 9.59 0.21
C ALA A 22 0.97 9.63 -1.13
N GLN A 23 1.70 9.55 -2.25
CA GLN A 23 1.08 9.40 -3.55
C GLN A 23 0.53 7.99 -3.65
N VAL A 24 -0.62 7.77 -3.00
CA VAL A 24 -1.34 6.50 -3.07
C VAL A 24 -1.92 6.43 -4.48
N PRO A 25 -1.60 5.37 -5.26
CA PRO A 25 -2.16 5.21 -6.59
C PRO A 25 -3.69 5.13 -6.51
N ALA A 26 -4.38 5.79 -7.45
CA ALA A 26 -5.85 5.89 -7.46
C ALA A 26 -6.52 4.51 -7.57
N THR A 27 -5.92 3.62 -8.36
CA THR A 27 -6.24 2.18 -8.39
C THR A 27 -4.97 1.37 -8.58
N MET A 28 -4.77 0.34 -7.75
CA MET A 28 -3.67 -0.63 -7.85
C MET A 28 -4.25 -2.04 -7.93
N LYS A 29 -3.74 -2.87 -8.84
CA LYS A 29 -4.08 -4.29 -8.92
C LYS A 29 -2.83 -5.15 -8.76
N LEU A 30 -2.89 -6.08 -7.83
CA LEU A 30 -1.82 -7.02 -7.49
C LEU A 30 -2.25 -8.43 -7.84
N GLU A 31 -1.43 -9.15 -8.60
CA GLU A 31 -1.67 -10.54 -8.96
C GLU A 31 -0.71 -11.45 -8.20
N SER A 32 -1.26 -12.54 -7.65
CA SER A 32 -0.53 -13.39 -6.72
C SER A 32 -0.78 -14.87 -6.97
N SER A 33 0.29 -15.66 -6.80
CA SER A 33 0.31 -17.10 -7.08
C SER A 33 0.58 -17.97 -5.84
N GLU A 34 0.94 -17.35 -4.72
CA GLU A 34 1.31 -18.05 -3.48
C GLU A 34 0.73 -17.31 -2.26
N ALA A 35 0.14 -18.06 -1.33
CA ALA A 35 -0.21 -17.59 -0.01
C ALA A 35 0.55 -18.36 1.07
N ILE A 36 0.83 -17.67 2.17
CA ILE A 36 1.56 -18.21 3.31
C ILE A 36 0.70 -18.00 4.57
N SER A 37 0.50 -19.08 5.32
CA SER A 37 -0.17 -19.07 6.62
C SER A 37 0.71 -19.83 7.61
N GLY A 38 1.23 -19.12 8.61
CA GLY A 38 2.30 -19.66 9.46
C GLY A 38 3.55 -19.98 8.63
N GLU A 39 4.02 -21.23 8.68
CA GLU A 39 5.17 -21.72 7.90
C GLU A 39 4.77 -22.43 6.59
N GLN A 40 3.46 -22.61 6.34
CA GLN A 40 2.98 -23.35 5.19
C GLN A 40 2.71 -22.43 4.00
N LYS A 41 3.17 -22.86 2.83
CA LYS A 41 2.96 -22.21 1.54
C LYS A 41 1.93 -22.98 0.72
N PHE A 42 1.01 -22.25 0.10
CA PHE A 42 -0.05 -22.82 -0.72
C PHE A 42 -0.12 -22.10 -2.06
N PRO A 43 -0.16 -22.83 -3.18
CA PRO A 43 -0.41 -22.21 -4.47
C PRO A 43 -1.84 -21.68 -4.50
N ILE A 44 -1.99 -20.45 -4.95
CA ILE A 44 -3.29 -19.80 -5.14
C ILE A 44 -3.31 -19.10 -6.48
N GLU A 45 -4.48 -18.68 -6.92
CA GLU A 45 -4.63 -17.65 -7.93
C GLU A 45 -5.49 -16.57 -7.29
N SER A 46 -4.97 -15.34 -7.18
CA SER A 46 -5.73 -14.26 -6.59
C SER A 46 -5.34 -12.88 -7.12
N THR A 47 -6.27 -11.95 -6.97
CA THR A 47 -6.09 -10.54 -7.27
C THR A 47 -6.44 -9.70 -6.05
N ILE A 48 -5.64 -8.68 -5.78
CA ILE A 48 -5.97 -7.64 -4.80
C ILE A 48 -6.14 -6.34 -5.57
N GLU A 49 -7.33 -5.78 -5.54
CA GLU A 49 -7.66 -4.50 -6.14
C GLU A 49 -7.88 -3.46 -5.05
N ILE A 50 -7.16 -2.35 -5.16
CA ILE A 50 -7.22 -1.23 -4.23
C ILE A 50 -7.76 -0.06 -5.02
N SER A 51 -8.85 0.52 -4.58
CA SER A 51 -9.44 1.69 -5.23
C SER A 51 -10.22 2.53 -4.24
N GLY A 52 -9.92 3.83 -4.19
CA GLY A 52 -10.77 4.87 -3.61
C GLY A 52 -11.47 4.50 -2.30
N GLY A 53 -10.74 4.00 -1.31
CA GLY A 53 -11.26 3.66 0.02
C GLY A 53 -11.68 2.19 0.21
N ASN A 54 -11.39 1.30 -0.75
CA ASN A 54 -11.66 -0.13 -0.62
C ASN A 54 -10.46 -0.98 -1.04
N ILE A 55 -10.32 -2.13 -0.40
CA ILE A 55 -9.46 -3.23 -0.82
C ILE A 55 -10.36 -4.42 -1.10
N VAL A 56 -10.23 -5.03 -2.27
CA VAL A 56 -10.97 -6.21 -2.68
C VAL A 56 -9.97 -7.32 -2.96
N TRP A 57 -9.98 -8.37 -2.15
CA TRP A 57 -9.18 -9.56 -2.39
C TRP A 57 -10.08 -10.66 -2.96
N THR A 58 -9.75 -11.11 -4.17
CA THR A 58 -10.47 -12.17 -4.88
C THR A 58 -9.56 -13.38 -5.05
N GLN A 59 -9.95 -14.53 -4.53
CA GLN A 59 -9.27 -15.81 -4.75
C GLN A 59 -10.07 -16.67 -5.73
N PHE A 60 -9.38 -17.29 -6.68
CA PHE A 60 -9.95 -18.19 -7.66
C PHE A 60 -9.65 -19.64 -7.30
N SER A 61 -10.65 -20.49 -7.37
CA SER A 61 -10.50 -21.93 -7.25
C SER A 61 -10.13 -22.53 -8.62
N GLN A 62 -9.53 -23.72 -8.60
CA GLN A 62 -9.21 -24.45 -9.83
C GLN A 62 -10.45 -24.82 -10.66
N SER A 63 -11.64 -24.85 -10.05
CA SER A 63 -12.90 -25.10 -10.75
C SER A 63 -13.52 -23.84 -11.36
N GLY A 64 -12.84 -22.69 -11.26
CA GLY A 64 -13.26 -21.42 -11.84
C GLY A 64 -14.25 -20.62 -10.99
N SER A 65 -14.57 -21.08 -9.78
CA SER A 65 -15.31 -20.25 -8.81
C SER A 65 -14.38 -19.25 -8.13
N SER A 66 -14.89 -18.08 -7.76
CA SER A 66 -14.15 -17.11 -6.96
C SER A 66 -14.81 -16.86 -5.60
N GLN A 67 -13.98 -16.52 -4.63
CA GLN A 67 -14.40 -15.95 -3.35
C GLN A 67 -13.79 -14.57 -3.23
N GLU A 68 -14.54 -13.64 -2.66
CA GLU A 68 -14.13 -12.26 -2.54
C GLU A 68 -14.28 -11.80 -1.09
N VAL A 69 -13.27 -11.08 -0.60
CA VAL A 69 -13.30 -10.39 0.67
C VAL A 69 -13.08 -8.91 0.40
N ARG A 70 -14.00 -8.07 0.91
CA ARG A 70 -13.91 -6.62 0.81
C ARG A 70 -13.57 -6.01 2.15
N PHE A 71 -12.65 -5.05 2.11
CA PHE A 71 -12.25 -4.25 3.26
C PHE A 71 -12.49 -2.78 2.97
N VAL A 72 -13.10 -2.08 3.91
CA VAL A 72 -13.26 -0.63 3.87
C VAL A 72 -12.01 0.00 4.49
N VAL A 73 -11.38 0.90 3.75
CA VAL A 73 -10.18 1.61 4.17
C VAL A 73 -10.57 2.89 4.89
N SER A 74 -10.07 3.05 6.12
CA SER A 74 -10.27 4.24 6.95
C SER A 74 -9.11 5.21 6.86
N GLU A 75 -7.90 4.70 6.69
CA GLU A 75 -6.68 5.50 6.62
C GLU A 75 -5.65 4.79 5.72
N VAL A 76 -4.81 5.58 5.05
CA VAL A 76 -3.66 5.10 4.29
C VAL A 76 -2.43 5.88 4.71
N SER A 77 -1.33 5.17 4.96
CA SER A 77 -0.04 5.75 5.33
C SER A 77 1.12 5.00 4.66
N GLY A 78 2.32 5.57 4.76
CA GLY A 78 3.55 5.01 4.18
C GLY A 78 4.04 5.77 2.96
N ASP A 79 5.12 5.27 2.37
CA ASP A 79 5.79 5.87 1.22
C ASP A 79 5.77 4.88 0.06
N TRP A 80 5.18 5.28 -1.07
CA TRP A 80 5.12 4.47 -2.29
C TRP A 80 5.57 5.26 -3.50
N ASP A 81 6.50 4.70 -4.26
CA ASP A 81 6.91 5.20 -5.54
C ASP A 81 6.28 4.35 -6.65
N GLN A 82 5.20 4.88 -7.22
CA GLN A 82 4.49 4.24 -8.33
C GLN A 82 5.38 4.05 -9.57
N SER A 83 6.40 4.88 -9.79
CA SER A 83 7.26 4.79 -10.97
C SER A 83 8.20 3.60 -10.92
N THR A 84 8.53 3.14 -9.71
CA THR A 84 9.45 2.03 -9.47
C THR A 84 8.78 0.81 -8.84
N ASN A 85 7.48 0.91 -8.47
CA ASN A 85 6.74 -0.10 -7.71
C ASN A 85 7.39 -0.41 -6.35
N GLN A 86 8.07 0.56 -5.75
CA GLN A 86 8.82 0.38 -4.51
C GLN A 86 8.24 1.18 -3.34
N GLY A 87 8.33 0.60 -2.16
CA GLY A 87 8.00 1.25 -0.90
C GLY A 87 7.11 0.39 -0.01
N VAL A 88 6.47 1.06 0.95
CA VAL A 88 5.55 0.44 1.91
C VAL A 88 4.27 1.26 1.97
N LEU A 89 3.12 0.61 1.75
CA LEU A 89 1.80 1.18 1.99
C LEU A 89 1.10 0.41 3.10
N THR A 90 0.57 1.13 4.08
CA THR A 90 -0.24 0.57 5.17
C THR A 90 -1.64 1.12 5.07
N TYR A 91 -2.62 0.24 4.95
CA TYR A 91 -4.04 0.56 4.91
C TYR A 91 -4.67 0.11 6.22
N ALA A 92 -5.27 1.05 6.95
CA ALA A 92 -6.09 0.73 8.11
C ALA A 92 -7.49 0.32 7.63
N VAL A 93 -7.89 -0.91 7.92
CA VAL A 93 -9.18 -1.49 7.54
C VAL A 93 -9.97 -1.94 8.76
N GLU A 94 -11.30 -1.91 8.70
CA GLU A 94 -12.12 -2.49 9.77
C GLU A 94 -12.47 -3.95 9.46
N ILE A 95 -12.18 -4.84 10.41
CA ILE A 95 -12.53 -6.27 10.38
C ILE A 95 -13.16 -6.61 11.72
N ASP A 96 -14.39 -7.14 11.70
CA ASP A 96 -15.14 -7.55 12.91
C ASP A 96 -15.20 -6.47 14.02
N GLY A 97 -15.32 -5.20 13.61
CA GLY A 97 -15.40 -4.06 14.53
C GLY A 97 -14.07 -3.65 15.17
N SER A 98 -12.95 -4.20 14.69
CA SER A 98 -11.60 -3.79 15.09
C SER A 98 -10.83 -3.24 13.90
N THR A 99 -10.05 -2.19 14.13
CA THR A 99 -9.10 -1.69 13.12
C THR A 99 -7.92 -2.66 13.00
N LYS A 100 -7.66 -3.09 11.77
CA LYS A 100 -6.58 -3.98 11.34
C LYS A 100 -5.79 -3.32 10.22
N GLU A 101 -4.67 -3.90 9.87
CA GLU A 101 -3.81 -3.38 8.82
C GLU A 101 -3.72 -4.34 7.63
N VAL A 102 -3.72 -3.77 6.43
CA VAL A 102 -3.23 -4.41 5.21
C VAL A 102 -1.96 -3.69 4.80
N ILE A 103 -0.85 -4.41 4.74
CA ILE A 103 0.47 -3.83 4.42
C ILE A 103 0.94 -4.38 3.08
N ILE A 104 1.30 -3.49 2.16
CA ILE A 104 2.01 -3.80 0.93
C ILE A 104 3.45 -3.39 1.12
N ASP A 105 4.36 -4.33 1.00
CA ASP A 105 5.79 -4.09 1.19
C ASP A 105 6.55 -4.69 0.00
N SER A 106 7.14 -3.82 -0.82
CA SER A 106 7.98 -4.20 -1.95
C SER A 106 9.46 -3.88 -1.71
N THR A 107 9.83 -3.54 -0.47
CA THR A 107 11.24 -3.34 -0.07
C THR A 107 11.97 -4.65 0.19
N ALA A 108 11.23 -5.74 0.36
CA ALA A 108 11.76 -7.09 0.41
C ALA A 108 12.08 -7.65 -0.99
N ASP A 109 12.79 -8.79 -1.05
CA ASP A 109 13.12 -9.49 -2.31
C ASP A 109 11.88 -9.86 -3.15
N LEU A 110 10.71 -9.90 -2.51
CA LEU A 110 9.40 -10.13 -3.11
C LEU A 110 8.42 -9.10 -2.56
N THR A 111 7.46 -8.67 -3.40
CA THR A 111 6.34 -7.86 -2.90
C THR A 111 5.38 -8.74 -2.13
N GLU A 112 5.14 -8.40 -0.87
CA GLU A 112 4.20 -9.11 0.00
C GLU A 112 2.99 -8.23 0.32
N VAL A 113 1.80 -8.83 0.35
CA VAL A 113 0.64 -8.26 1.04
C VAL A 113 0.39 -9.04 2.32
N LYS A 114 0.30 -8.34 3.45
CA LYS A 114 0.04 -8.91 4.77
C LYS A 114 -1.30 -8.40 5.27
N ILE A 115 -2.21 -9.29 5.61
CA ILE A 115 -3.53 -8.95 6.18
C ILE A 115 -3.52 -9.36 7.66
N ASP A 116 -3.81 -8.41 8.57
CA ASP A 116 -3.78 -8.60 10.04
C ASP A 116 -2.44 -9.18 10.53
N PRO A 117 -1.30 -8.48 10.32
CA PRO A 117 0.05 -9.02 10.47
C PRO A 117 0.41 -9.50 11.88
N ASP A 118 -0.29 -9.02 12.91
CA ASP A 118 -0.03 -9.35 14.32
C ASP A 118 -0.80 -10.59 14.80
N ASN A 119 -1.66 -11.18 13.97
CA ASN A 119 -2.55 -12.28 14.36
C ASN A 119 -2.06 -13.64 13.84
N GLN A 120 -2.42 -14.72 14.55
CA GLN A 120 -2.08 -16.09 14.16
C GLN A 120 -2.64 -16.47 12.78
N TYR A 121 -3.71 -15.79 12.34
CA TYR A 121 -4.38 -15.99 11.06
C TYR A 121 -3.92 -15.02 9.97
N ALA A 122 -2.77 -14.34 10.15
CA ALA A 122 -2.22 -13.45 9.14
C ALA A 122 -1.99 -14.20 7.81
N ILE A 123 -2.59 -13.70 6.74
CA ILE A 123 -2.35 -14.20 5.39
C ILE A 123 -1.30 -13.32 4.76
N ARG A 124 -0.22 -13.93 4.28
CA ARG A 124 0.73 -13.28 3.39
C ARG A 124 0.53 -13.76 1.97
N VAL A 125 0.57 -12.83 1.03
CA VAL A 125 0.39 -13.13 -0.38
C VAL A 125 1.59 -12.60 -1.15
N VAL A 126 2.21 -13.44 -1.98
CA VAL A 126 3.36 -13.06 -2.80
C VAL A 126 2.89 -12.53 -4.15
N VAL A 127 3.13 -11.23 -4.37
CA VAL A 127 2.72 -10.52 -5.57
C VAL A 127 3.79 -10.62 -6.64
N HIS A 128 3.36 -10.99 -7.86
CA HIS A 128 4.24 -11.15 -9.02
C HIS A 128 4.04 -10.06 -10.06
N THR A 129 2.82 -9.52 -10.14
CA THR A 129 2.48 -8.44 -11.07
C THR A 129 1.81 -7.31 -10.30
N ILE A 130 2.29 -6.09 -10.51
CA ILE A 130 1.63 -4.86 -10.05
C ILE A 130 1.22 -4.09 -11.30
N SER A 131 -0.04 -3.69 -11.35
CA SER A 131 -0.61 -2.90 -12.44
C SER A 131 -1.45 -1.75 -11.90
N TYR A 132 -1.57 -0.70 -12.70
CA TYR A 132 -2.32 0.52 -12.39
C TYR A 132 -3.30 0.79 -13.52
N ASN A 133 -4.48 1.30 -13.17
CA ASN A 133 -5.52 1.75 -14.11
C ASN A 133 -5.70 3.27 -14.03
#